data_AF-F0P1A3-F1
#
_entry.id   AF-F0P1A3-F1
#
_cell.length_a   1.000
_cell.length_b   1.000
_cell.length_c   1.000
_cell.angle_alpha   90.00
_cell.angle_beta   90.00
_cell.angle_gamma   90.00
#
_symmetry.space_group_name_H-M   'P 1'
#
loop_
_entity.id
_entity.type
_entity.pdbx_description
1 polymer ?
#
loop_
_entity_poly.entity_id
_entity_poly.type
_entity_poly.pdbx_seq_one_letter_code
_entity_poly.pdbx_strand_id
1 'polypeptide(L)'
;MNKKSTFLIFTFLLFSYVWAQKMNTPPIFPGCENNKTKESIAHCLNKQIQDALRYELDYFTIVADYIELPEAKAKISFSINQNGQFSDVIVDGKNETFNGFIFSTFYLMNTKLKKANLAIRPALDKQKNPISVTYQIPINFQLTKNQKDYPNFNTENRVLFTFFNEQDKENIEVRMDTDYILRTYAIRDDRQIYLGKFNSLVELAMVEPYAKNIENNFNSGKTLVTKGLLNDKEYTIQLKNFFNNDPSTQVFIEVFNEENNESKEYYQYKSKEEFNQSPFVSLTYRK
;
A
#
# COMPACT_ATOMS: atom_id res chain seq x y z
N MET A 1 3.31 2.43 19.40
CA MET A 1 2.15 1.70 19.95
C MET A 1 1.82 0.60 18.95
N ASN A 2 1.88 -0.68 19.34
CA ASN A 2 1.48 -1.80 18.48
C ASN A 2 -0.03 -1.70 18.22
N LYS A 3 -0.42 -0.96 17.17
CA LYS A 3 -1.80 -0.93 16.66
C LYS A 3 -2.07 -2.33 16.10
N LYS A 4 -2.70 -3.19 16.90
CA LYS A 4 -3.17 -4.50 16.44
C LYS A 4 -4.37 -4.26 15.53
N SER A 5 -4.19 -4.33 14.22
CA SER A 5 -5.26 -4.53 13.25
C SER A 5 -5.76 -5.98 13.35
N THR A 6 -7.04 -6.18 13.03
CA THR A 6 -7.63 -7.52 13.03
C THR A 6 -7.92 -7.88 11.58
N PHE A 7 -7.03 -8.64 10.96
CA PHE A 7 -7.28 -9.17 9.62
C PHE A 7 -7.97 -10.53 9.73
N LEU A 8 -9.18 -10.61 9.21
CA LEU A 8 -9.84 -11.88 8.94
C LEU A 8 -9.49 -12.29 7.51
N ILE A 9 -8.28 -12.85 7.35
CA ILE A 9 -8.01 -13.71 6.21
C ILE A 9 -8.76 -15.00 6.51
N PHE A 10 -9.94 -15.19 5.89
CA PHE A 10 -10.65 -16.44 6.02
C PHE A 10 -9.72 -17.55 5.51
N THR A 11 -9.39 -18.49 6.40
CA THR A 11 -8.73 -19.75 6.05
C THR A 11 -9.64 -20.51 5.11
N PHE A 12 -9.50 -20.28 3.80
CA PHE A 12 -10.17 -21.09 2.81
C PHE A 12 -9.30 -22.29 2.46
N LEU A 13 -9.90 -23.47 2.53
CA LEU A 13 -9.42 -24.69 1.89
C LEU A 13 -9.36 -24.42 0.38
N LEU A 14 -8.19 -24.04 -0.10
CA LEU A 14 -7.89 -23.58 -1.47
C LEU A 14 -7.93 -24.69 -2.55
N PHE A 15 -8.78 -25.70 -2.39
CA PHE A 15 -9.10 -26.60 -3.49
C PHE A 15 -10.55 -26.38 -3.90
N SER A 16 -10.73 -25.57 -4.94
CA SER A 16 -11.85 -25.88 -5.83
C SER A 16 -11.65 -27.33 -6.25
N TYR A 17 -12.56 -28.22 -5.82
CA TYR A 17 -12.52 -29.67 -6.03
C TYR A 17 -12.21 -30.07 -7.49
N VAL A 18 -12.45 -29.17 -8.43
CA VAL A 18 -12.21 -29.29 -9.87
C VAL A 18 -10.71 -29.37 -10.23
N TRP A 19 -9.82 -28.62 -9.56
CA TRP A 19 -8.38 -28.61 -9.91
C TRP A 19 -7.59 -29.72 -9.23
N ALA A 20 -8.03 -30.19 -8.06
CA ALA A 20 -7.45 -31.37 -7.41
C ALA A 20 -7.49 -32.63 -8.29
N GLN A 21 -8.48 -32.74 -9.20
CA GLN A 21 -8.66 -33.91 -10.07
C GLN A 21 -7.78 -33.91 -11.34
N LYS A 22 -7.36 -32.73 -11.85
CA LYS A 22 -6.53 -32.62 -13.07
C LYS A 22 -5.03 -32.64 -12.78
N MET A 23 -4.63 -32.37 -11.55
CA MET A 23 -3.24 -32.14 -11.18
C MET A 23 -2.61 -33.37 -10.50
N ASN A 24 -1.45 -33.79 -10.99
CA ASN A 24 -0.66 -34.83 -10.34
C ASN A 24 0.19 -34.27 -9.20
N THR A 25 0.76 -33.08 -9.35
CA THR A 25 1.59 -32.45 -8.31
C THR A 25 1.20 -30.98 -8.13
N PRO A 26 0.89 -30.52 -6.90
CA PRO A 26 0.61 -29.12 -6.62
C PRO A 26 1.84 -28.22 -6.83
N PRO A 27 1.66 -26.91 -7.03
CA PRO A 27 2.79 -25.98 -6.99
C PRO A 27 3.50 -26.06 -5.63
N ILE A 28 4.83 -25.99 -5.66
CA ILE A 28 5.66 -26.09 -4.45
C ILE A 28 6.34 -24.75 -4.23
N PHE A 29 5.89 -24.01 -3.23
CA PHE A 29 6.55 -22.77 -2.80
C PHE A 29 7.94 -23.07 -2.23
N PRO A 30 8.94 -22.20 -2.42
CA PRO A 30 10.25 -22.38 -1.78
C PRO A 30 10.13 -22.56 -0.27
N GLY A 31 10.73 -23.62 0.26
CA GLY A 31 10.63 -24.01 1.68
C GLY A 31 9.54 -25.05 1.98
N CYS A 32 8.71 -25.43 1.00
CA CYS A 32 7.68 -26.46 1.14
C CYS A 32 8.10 -27.84 0.60
N GLU A 33 9.35 -28.04 0.17
CA GLU A 33 9.83 -29.23 -0.54
C GLU A 33 9.81 -30.51 0.31
N ASN A 34 9.94 -30.37 1.63
CA ASN A 34 9.99 -31.52 2.56
C ASN A 34 8.61 -32.14 2.86
N ASN A 35 7.54 -31.54 2.33
CA ASN A 35 6.18 -32.04 2.48
C ASN A 35 5.94 -33.29 1.62
N LYS A 36 5.39 -34.34 2.23
CA LYS A 36 5.27 -35.67 1.60
C LYS A 36 3.95 -35.91 0.88
N THR A 37 2.88 -35.19 1.22
CA THR A 37 1.56 -35.38 0.62
C THR A 37 1.12 -34.14 -0.14
N LYS A 38 0.19 -34.31 -1.10
CA LYS A 38 -0.34 -33.18 -1.89
C LYS A 38 -1.02 -32.17 -0.98
N GLU A 39 -1.73 -32.66 0.04
CA GLU A 39 -2.43 -31.87 1.04
C GLU A 39 -1.45 -31.06 1.88
N SER A 40 -0.34 -31.67 2.32
CA SER A 40 0.65 -30.96 3.14
C SER A 40 1.46 -29.94 2.33
N ILE A 41 1.75 -30.21 1.05
CA ILE A 41 2.35 -29.24 0.13
C ILE A 41 1.40 -28.06 -0.07
N ALA A 42 0.13 -28.32 -0.39
CA ALA A 42 -0.86 -27.26 -0.61
C ALA A 42 -1.11 -26.43 0.65
N HIS A 43 -1.16 -27.07 1.82
CA HIS A 43 -1.26 -26.38 3.10
C HIS A 43 -0.05 -25.46 3.33
N CYS A 44 1.16 -25.94 3.06
CA CYS A 44 2.37 -25.14 3.16
C CYS A 44 2.37 -23.95 2.18
N LEU A 45 2.01 -24.17 0.91
CA LEU A 45 1.85 -23.11 -0.09
C LEU A 45 0.86 -22.04 0.38
N ASN A 46 -0.32 -22.46 0.86
CA ASN A 46 -1.34 -21.54 1.37
C ASN A 46 -0.82 -20.73 2.54
N LYS A 47 -0.12 -21.37 3.48
CA LYS A 47 0.49 -20.69 4.62
C LYS A 47 1.51 -19.63 4.17
N GLN A 48 2.41 -19.96 3.25
CA GLN A 48 3.40 -19.00 2.74
C GLN A 48 2.77 -17.78 2.07
N ILE A 49 1.72 -18.00 1.26
CA ILE A 49 0.98 -16.91 0.63
C ILE A 49 0.24 -16.07 1.67
N GLN A 50 -0.41 -16.71 2.66
CA GLN A 50 -1.10 -16.01 3.74
C GLN A 50 -0.14 -15.20 4.62
N ASP A 51 1.03 -15.75 4.96
CA ASP A 51 2.05 -15.07 5.75
C ASP A 51 2.60 -13.84 4.99
N ALA A 52 2.85 -13.98 3.68
CA ALA A 52 3.27 -12.86 2.84
C ALA A 52 2.18 -11.78 2.73
N LEU A 53 0.93 -12.16 2.44
CA LEU A 53 -0.20 -11.24 2.39
C LEU A 53 -0.40 -10.55 3.74
N ARG A 54 -0.30 -11.28 4.84
CA ARG A 54 -0.43 -10.75 6.19
C ARG A 54 0.65 -9.72 6.48
N TYR A 55 1.91 -9.97 6.12
CA TYR A 55 2.99 -9.00 6.31
C TYR A 55 2.71 -7.68 5.57
N GLU A 56 2.27 -7.75 4.32
CA GLU A 56 1.96 -6.55 3.53
C GLU A 56 0.68 -5.86 4.06
N LEU A 57 -0.33 -6.61 4.48
CA LEU A 57 -1.52 -6.08 5.17
C LEU A 57 -1.18 -5.42 6.52
N ASP A 58 -0.26 -6.04 7.27
CA ASP A 58 0.62 -5.48 8.29
C ASP A 58 0.87 -3.98 8.05
N TYR A 59 1.63 -3.74 6.99
CA TYR A 59 2.04 -2.42 6.55
C TYR A 59 0.86 -1.59 6.03
N PHE A 60 -0.11 -2.19 5.34
CA PHE A 60 -1.31 -1.49 4.91
C PHE A 60 -2.09 -0.86 6.06
N THR A 61 -2.02 -1.41 7.27
CA THR A 61 -2.61 -0.77 8.46
C THR A 61 -2.11 0.66 8.65
N ILE A 62 -0.82 0.90 8.39
CA ILE A 62 -0.18 2.22 8.49
C ILE A 62 -0.70 3.14 7.37
N VAL A 63 -0.74 2.62 6.14
CA VAL A 63 -1.24 3.35 4.97
C VAL A 63 -2.72 3.72 5.17
N ALA A 64 -3.55 2.74 5.51
CA ALA A 64 -4.97 2.88 5.77
C ALA A 64 -5.29 3.85 6.91
N ASP A 65 -4.51 3.82 8.01
CA ASP A 65 -4.64 4.81 9.09
C ASP A 65 -4.36 6.23 8.58
N TYR A 66 -3.36 6.38 7.71
CA TYR A 66 -2.98 7.68 7.16
C TYR A 66 -4.00 8.23 6.14
N ILE A 67 -4.48 7.39 5.24
CA ILE A 67 -5.50 7.74 4.23
C ILE A 67 -6.94 7.64 4.77
N GLU A 68 -7.10 7.26 6.03
CA GLU A 68 -8.39 7.15 6.71
C GLU A 68 -9.35 6.16 6.02
N LEU A 69 -8.81 4.98 5.66
CA LEU A 69 -9.58 3.86 5.13
C LEU A 69 -9.90 2.87 6.27
N PRO A 70 -11.10 2.91 6.86
CA PRO A 70 -11.43 2.11 8.05
C PRO A 70 -11.62 0.63 7.74
N GLU A 71 -12.15 0.30 6.56
CA GLU A 71 -12.39 -1.06 6.12
C GLU A 71 -12.33 -1.15 4.59
N ALA A 72 -11.95 -2.32 4.10
CA ALA A 72 -11.99 -2.64 2.68
C ALA A 72 -12.18 -4.13 2.48
N LYS A 73 -12.82 -4.50 1.37
CA LYS A 73 -13.03 -5.91 1.00
C LYS A 73 -12.69 -6.07 -0.46
N ALA A 74 -12.01 -7.17 -0.77
CA ALA A 74 -11.69 -7.54 -2.12
C ALA A 74 -11.71 -9.06 -2.29
N LYS A 75 -12.00 -9.51 -3.50
CA LYS A 75 -11.81 -10.88 -3.95
C LYS A 75 -10.63 -10.89 -4.93
N ILE A 76 -9.61 -11.66 -4.62
CA ILE A 76 -8.44 -11.81 -5.46
C ILE A 76 -8.60 -13.09 -6.28
N SER A 77 -8.24 -13.02 -7.55
CA SER A 77 -7.99 -14.17 -8.42
C SER A 77 -6.57 -14.05 -8.97
N PHE A 78 -5.79 -15.13 -8.95
CA PHE A 78 -4.44 -15.14 -9.52
C PHE A 78 -4.05 -16.54 -9.97
N SER A 79 -3.06 -16.64 -10.85
CA SER A 79 -2.51 -17.90 -11.34
C SER A 79 -1.04 -18.05 -10.93
N ILE A 80 -0.63 -19.25 -10.54
CA ILE A 80 0.78 -19.65 -10.55
C ILE A 80 1.03 -20.29 -11.91
N ASN A 81 1.82 -19.64 -12.76
CA ASN A 81 2.05 -20.09 -14.13
C ASN A 81 3.09 -21.23 -14.23
N GLN A 82 3.30 -21.72 -15.44
CA GLN A 82 4.28 -22.77 -15.77
C GLN A 82 5.73 -22.39 -15.43
N ASN A 83 6.03 -21.10 -15.28
CA ASN A 83 7.35 -20.59 -14.91
C ASN A 83 7.50 -20.39 -13.39
N GLY A 84 6.48 -20.72 -12.59
CA GLY A 84 6.56 -20.59 -11.14
C GLY A 84 6.35 -19.17 -10.62
N GLN A 85 5.63 -18.34 -11.37
CA GLN A 85 5.40 -16.93 -11.03
C GLN A 85 3.91 -16.68 -10.79
N PHE A 86 3.62 -15.74 -9.89
CA PHE A 86 2.28 -15.17 -9.80
C PHE A 86 1.95 -14.39 -11.07
N SER A 87 0.77 -14.60 -11.63
CA SER A 87 0.32 -14.08 -12.92
C SER A 87 -1.20 -13.92 -12.91
N ASP A 88 -1.77 -13.23 -13.91
CA ASP A 88 -3.22 -13.02 -14.06
C ASP A 88 -3.90 -12.53 -12.77
N VAL A 89 -3.21 -11.65 -12.04
CA VAL A 89 -3.70 -11.12 -10.77
C VAL A 89 -4.83 -10.13 -11.05
N ILE A 90 -6.02 -10.47 -10.58
CA ILE A 90 -7.23 -9.65 -10.65
C ILE A 90 -7.68 -9.42 -9.21
N VAL A 91 -7.92 -8.16 -8.86
CA VAL A 91 -8.45 -7.78 -7.56
C VAL A 91 -9.77 -7.08 -7.78
N ASP A 92 -10.84 -7.71 -7.29
CA ASP A 92 -12.21 -7.22 -7.41
C ASP A 92 -12.71 -6.74 -6.05
N GLY A 93 -12.74 -5.43 -5.86
CA GLY A 93 -13.17 -4.78 -4.63
C GLY A 93 -13.69 -3.38 -4.91
N LYS A 94 -14.48 -2.83 -3.99
CA LYS A 94 -15.08 -1.49 -4.17
C LYS A 94 -14.09 -0.33 -4.05
N ASN A 95 -12.98 -0.54 -3.33
CA ASN A 95 -12.00 0.51 -3.04
C ASN A 95 -10.75 0.29 -3.89
N GLU A 96 -10.53 1.17 -4.86
CA GLU A 96 -9.43 1.00 -5.82
C GLU A 96 -8.04 1.19 -5.21
N THR A 97 -7.92 2.05 -4.19
CA THR A 97 -6.65 2.21 -3.46
C THR A 97 -6.26 0.89 -2.79
N PHE A 98 -7.21 0.20 -2.15
CA PHE A 98 -6.99 -1.13 -1.57
C PHE A 98 -6.72 -2.18 -2.65
N ASN A 99 -7.47 -2.17 -3.76
CA ASN A 99 -7.25 -3.10 -4.87
C ASN A 99 -5.82 -2.99 -5.41
N GLY A 100 -5.36 -1.76 -5.65
CA GLY A 100 -3.99 -1.48 -6.11
C GLY A 100 -2.92 -1.93 -5.13
N PHE A 101 -3.15 -1.76 -3.83
CA PHE A 101 -2.24 -2.25 -2.78
C PHE A 101 -2.14 -3.78 -2.76
N ILE A 102 -3.28 -4.47 -2.84
CA ILE A 102 -3.31 -5.93 -2.90
C ILE A 102 -2.63 -6.44 -4.17
N PHE A 103 -2.87 -5.79 -5.31
CA PHE A 103 -2.21 -6.15 -6.57
C PHE A 103 -0.68 -6.02 -6.46
N SER A 104 -0.18 -4.92 -5.90
CA SER A 104 1.27 -4.69 -5.75
C SER A 104 1.95 -5.71 -4.85
N THR A 105 1.23 -6.29 -3.88
CA THR A 105 1.74 -7.37 -3.03
C THR A 105 2.23 -8.57 -3.87
N PHE A 106 1.47 -9.00 -4.87
CA PHE A 106 1.89 -10.12 -5.74
C PHE A 106 3.09 -9.77 -6.61
N TYR A 107 3.17 -8.53 -7.09
CA TYR A 107 4.33 -8.02 -7.80
C TYR A 107 5.59 -8.02 -6.91
N LEU A 108 5.46 -7.57 -5.65
CA LEU A 108 6.53 -7.58 -4.66
C LEU A 108 6.97 -9.01 -4.32
N MET A 109 6.04 -9.96 -4.18
CA MET A 109 6.35 -11.37 -3.95
C MET A 109 7.16 -11.97 -5.10
N ASN A 110 6.75 -11.75 -6.36
CA ASN A 110 7.52 -12.17 -7.53
C ASN A 110 8.92 -11.54 -7.53
N THR A 111 9.03 -10.26 -7.20
CA THR A 111 10.31 -9.54 -7.14
C THR A 111 11.23 -10.09 -6.05
N LYS A 112 10.69 -10.38 -4.86
CA LYS A 112 11.42 -10.98 -3.73
C LYS A 112 11.96 -12.37 -4.10
N LEU A 113 11.13 -13.22 -4.72
CA LEU A 113 11.54 -14.54 -5.22
C LEU A 113 12.66 -14.42 -6.26
N LYS A 114 12.49 -13.56 -7.26
CA LYS A 114 13.51 -13.33 -8.31
C LYS A 114 14.84 -12.85 -7.75
N LYS A 115 14.82 -11.88 -6.81
CA LYS A 115 16.04 -11.37 -6.15
C LYS A 115 16.77 -12.45 -5.34
N ALA A 116 16.03 -13.38 -4.75
CA ALA A 116 16.59 -14.52 -4.04
C ALA A 116 17.03 -15.68 -4.98
N ASN A 117 16.89 -15.52 -6.30
CA ASN A 117 17.08 -16.59 -7.29
C ASN A 117 16.21 -17.84 -7.00
N LEU A 118 14.99 -17.60 -6.51
CA LEU A 118 13.99 -18.63 -6.21
C LEU A 118 12.79 -18.51 -7.16
N ALA A 119 12.11 -19.63 -7.38
CA ALA A 119 10.84 -19.69 -8.09
C ALA A 119 9.94 -20.76 -7.47
N ILE A 120 8.62 -20.59 -7.58
CA ILE A 120 7.67 -21.63 -7.18
C ILE A 120 7.81 -22.78 -8.17
N ARG A 121 7.99 -24.01 -7.73
CA ARG A 121 7.95 -25.13 -8.70
C ARG A 121 6.52 -25.25 -9.22
N PRO A 122 6.30 -25.25 -10.55
CA PRO A 122 4.96 -25.25 -11.11
C PRO A 122 4.22 -26.53 -10.78
N ALA A 123 2.89 -26.49 -10.86
CA ALA A 123 2.08 -27.70 -10.82
C ALA A 123 2.38 -28.58 -12.03
N LEU A 124 2.22 -29.89 -11.86
CA LEU A 124 2.34 -30.87 -12.94
C LEU A 124 1.02 -31.59 -13.20
N ASP A 125 0.69 -31.78 -14.47
CA ASP A 125 -0.41 -32.65 -14.90
C ASP A 125 -0.05 -34.15 -14.74
N LYS A 126 -0.97 -35.04 -15.14
CA LYS A 126 -0.76 -36.51 -15.11
C LYS A 126 0.39 -36.98 -16.02
N GLN A 127 0.70 -36.21 -17.06
CA GLN A 127 1.77 -36.44 -18.02
C GLN A 127 3.10 -35.83 -17.59
N LYS A 128 3.16 -35.19 -16.42
CA LYS A 128 4.32 -34.47 -15.86
C LYS A 128 4.67 -33.18 -16.62
N ASN A 129 3.74 -32.59 -17.36
CA ASN A 129 3.94 -31.27 -17.96
C ASN A 129 3.57 -30.16 -16.95
N PRO A 130 4.32 -29.04 -16.94
CA PRO A 130 3.95 -27.85 -16.19
C PRO A 130 2.59 -27.30 -16.60
N ILE A 131 1.75 -26.97 -15.62
CA ILE A 131 0.44 -26.35 -15.85
C ILE A 131 0.27 -25.11 -14.96
N SER A 132 -0.48 -24.13 -15.45
CA SER A 132 -0.91 -22.98 -14.65
C SER A 132 -2.07 -23.38 -13.74
N VAL A 133 -2.06 -22.91 -12.49
CA VAL A 133 -3.14 -23.17 -11.51
C VAL A 133 -3.67 -21.85 -10.98
N THR A 134 -4.99 -21.67 -11.04
CA THR A 134 -5.68 -20.46 -10.58
C THR A 134 -6.21 -20.63 -9.17
N TYR A 135 -6.02 -19.60 -8.36
CA TYR A 135 -6.40 -19.49 -6.96
C TYR A 135 -7.33 -18.29 -6.77
N GLN A 136 -8.20 -18.37 -5.76
CA GLN A 136 -9.04 -17.25 -5.35
C GLN A 136 -8.99 -17.07 -3.83
N ILE A 137 -8.81 -15.82 -3.38
CA ILE A 137 -8.71 -15.48 -1.97
C ILE A 137 -9.62 -14.29 -1.67
N PRO A 138 -10.65 -14.42 -0.82
CA PRO A 138 -11.34 -13.28 -0.26
C PRO A 138 -10.48 -12.62 0.82
N ILE A 139 -10.30 -11.30 0.76
CA ILE A 139 -9.63 -10.51 1.79
C ILE A 139 -10.63 -9.52 2.38
N ASN A 140 -10.71 -9.53 3.71
CA ASN A 140 -11.41 -8.52 4.49
C ASN A 140 -10.40 -7.77 5.34
N PHE A 141 -10.30 -6.47 5.11
CA PHE A 141 -9.51 -5.55 5.91
C PHE A 141 -10.42 -4.72 6.80
N GLN A 142 -10.05 -4.60 8.08
CA GLN A 142 -10.72 -3.72 9.03
C GLN A 142 -9.73 -3.18 10.06
N LEU A 143 -9.74 -1.88 10.27
CA LEU A 143 -9.06 -1.23 11.38
C LEU A 143 -9.81 -1.51 12.69
N THR A 144 -9.07 -1.86 13.74
CA THR A 144 -9.63 -2.21 15.06
C THR A 144 -10.24 -1.00 15.79
N LYS A 145 -9.88 0.22 15.41
CA LYS A 145 -10.52 1.46 15.88
C LYS A 145 -11.52 1.95 14.84
N ASN A 146 -12.78 2.07 15.23
CA ASN A 146 -13.78 2.78 14.44
C ASN A 146 -13.41 4.28 14.42
N GLN A 147 -12.95 4.77 13.28
CA GLN A 147 -12.53 6.16 13.06
C GLN A 147 -13.70 7.17 13.03
N LYS A 148 -14.90 6.77 13.50
CA LYS A 148 -16.13 7.58 13.49
C LYS A 148 -16.09 8.78 14.46
N ASP A 149 -15.01 8.94 15.24
CA ASP A 149 -14.87 9.97 16.27
C ASP A 149 -13.88 11.09 15.91
N TYR A 150 -13.38 11.18 14.66
CA TYR A 150 -12.50 12.30 14.28
C TYR A 150 -13.33 13.54 13.87
N PRO A 151 -13.38 14.61 14.70
CA PRO A 151 -13.92 15.89 14.25
C PRO A 151 -13.03 16.37 13.09
N ASN A 152 -13.64 16.71 11.95
CA ASN A 152 -12.99 17.05 10.68
C ASN A 152 -12.63 15.87 9.75
N PHE A 153 -13.24 14.70 9.93
CA PHE A 153 -13.23 13.67 8.89
C PHE A 153 -13.77 14.25 7.58
N ASN A 154 -12.99 14.10 6.51
CA ASN A 154 -13.46 14.23 5.14
C ASN A 154 -13.80 15.66 4.65
N THR A 155 -12.86 16.59 4.75
CA THR A 155 -12.85 17.73 3.80
C THR A 155 -12.26 17.26 2.47
N GLU A 156 -12.95 17.55 1.37
CA GLU A 156 -12.53 17.22 0.01
C GLU A 156 -11.08 17.66 -0.26
N ASN A 157 -10.38 16.94 -1.14
CA ASN A 157 -9.04 17.30 -1.63
C ASN A 157 -7.95 17.41 -0.55
N ARG A 158 -7.75 16.35 0.23
CA ARG A 158 -6.64 16.26 1.19
C ARG A 158 -5.32 16.02 0.47
N VAL A 159 -4.31 16.84 0.74
CA VAL A 159 -2.93 16.62 0.30
C VAL A 159 -2.32 15.47 1.09
N LEU A 160 -1.87 14.44 0.38
CA LEU A 160 -1.12 13.32 0.94
C LEU A 160 0.37 13.61 0.92
N PHE A 161 0.89 14.03 -0.24
CA PHE A 161 2.31 14.30 -0.45
C PHE A 161 2.49 15.44 -1.44
N THR A 162 3.60 16.14 -1.29
CA THR A 162 4.08 17.14 -2.24
C THR A 162 5.51 16.78 -2.63
N PHE A 163 5.85 16.89 -3.91
CA PHE A 163 7.23 16.77 -4.37
C PHE A 163 7.54 17.83 -5.42
N PHE A 164 8.82 18.15 -5.58
CA PHE A 164 9.26 19.16 -6.53
C PHE A 164 9.60 18.49 -7.87
N ASN A 165 8.96 18.94 -8.95
CA ASN A 165 9.28 18.53 -10.30
C ASN A 165 10.40 19.44 -10.85
N GLU A 166 11.62 18.90 -10.88
CA GLU A 166 12.82 19.60 -11.39
C GLU A 166 12.70 20.02 -12.86
N GLN A 167 11.97 19.26 -13.68
CA GLN A 167 11.86 19.54 -15.11
C GLN A 167 11.08 20.83 -15.36
N ASP A 168 9.93 20.97 -14.71
CA ASP A 168 9.01 22.08 -14.92
C ASP A 168 9.10 23.16 -13.83
N LYS A 169 9.98 22.94 -12.83
CA LYS A 169 10.26 23.82 -11.68
C LYS A 169 9.00 24.18 -10.89
N GLU A 170 8.21 23.17 -10.56
CA GLU A 170 6.92 23.33 -9.88
C GLU A 170 6.73 22.30 -8.77
N ASN A 171 5.89 22.62 -7.79
CA ASN A 171 5.48 21.65 -6.78
C ASN A 171 4.30 20.85 -7.31
N ILE A 172 4.34 19.53 -7.16
CA ILE A 172 3.22 18.66 -7.49
C ILE A 172 2.61 18.15 -6.19
N GLU A 173 1.34 18.46 -5.98
CA GLU A 173 0.53 17.92 -4.89
C GLU A 173 -0.22 16.68 -5.34
N VAL A 174 -0.07 15.59 -4.58
CA VAL A 174 -0.89 14.39 -4.68
C VAL A 174 -2.01 14.53 -3.65
N ARG A 175 -3.24 14.65 -4.13
CA ARG A 175 -4.43 14.85 -3.31
C ARG A 175 -5.36 13.65 -3.40
N MET A 176 -6.09 13.38 -2.33
CA MET A 176 -7.10 12.33 -2.24
C MET A 176 -8.47 12.96 -1.93
N ASP A 177 -9.50 12.46 -2.61
CA ASP A 177 -10.88 12.82 -2.32
C ASP A 177 -11.57 11.81 -1.39
N THR A 178 -12.85 12.04 -1.15
CA THR A 178 -13.70 11.23 -0.27
C THR A 178 -13.93 9.81 -0.79
N ASP A 179 -13.74 9.59 -2.11
CA ASP A 179 -13.87 8.31 -2.78
C ASP A 179 -12.52 7.57 -2.88
N TYR A 180 -11.49 8.06 -2.18
CA TYR A 180 -10.11 7.54 -2.21
C TYR A 180 -9.47 7.59 -3.60
N ILE A 181 -9.93 8.49 -4.47
CA ILE A 181 -9.35 8.73 -5.78
C ILE A 181 -8.20 9.71 -5.64
N LEU A 182 -7.05 9.37 -6.22
CA LEU A 182 -5.90 10.25 -6.26
C LEU A 182 -6.00 11.22 -7.43
N ARG A 183 -5.73 12.49 -7.18
CA ARG A 183 -5.59 13.53 -8.20
C ARG A 183 -4.28 14.26 -7.98
N THR A 184 -3.64 14.65 -9.07
CA THR A 184 -2.37 15.38 -9.02
C THR A 184 -2.53 16.78 -9.58
N TYR A 185 -1.87 17.74 -8.93
CA TYR A 185 -1.94 19.14 -9.30
C TYR A 185 -0.56 19.76 -9.28
N ALA A 186 -0.19 20.48 -10.34
CA ALA A 186 0.95 21.38 -10.34
C ALA A 186 0.57 22.69 -9.65
N ILE A 187 1.43 23.17 -8.76
CA ILE A 187 1.26 24.38 -7.98
C ILE A 187 2.35 25.38 -8.37
N ARG A 188 1.93 26.51 -8.94
CA ARG A 188 2.83 27.56 -9.42
C ARG A 188 2.18 28.94 -9.32
N ASP A 189 2.84 29.88 -8.65
CA ASP A 189 2.43 31.29 -8.56
C ASP A 189 0.93 31.43 -8.20
N ASP A 190 0.51 30.76 -7.12
CA ASP A 190 -0.88 30.66 -6.63
C ASP A 190 -1.90 30.04 -7.60
N ARG A 191 -1.46 29.48 -8.73
CA ARG A 191 -2.29 28.71 -9.65
C ARG A 191 -2.12 27.22 -9.40
N GLN A 192 -3.24 26.50 -9.53
CA GLN A 192 -3.29 25.05 -9.54
C GLN A 192 -3.68 24.55 -10.93
N ILE A 193 -2.91 23.61 -11.47
CA ILE A 193 -3.15 22.97 -12.76
C ILE A 193 -3.37 21.49 -12.53
N TYR A 194 -4.53 20.97 -12.92
CA TYR A 194 -4.82 19.54 -12.82
C TYR A 194 -3.98 18.74 -13.82
N LEU A 195 -3.25 17.74 -13.33
CA LEU A 195 -2.34 16.93 -14.14
C LEU A 195 -2.91 15.55 -14.47
N GLY A 196 -3.76 14.99 -13.60
CA GLY A 196 -4.33 13.67 -13.83
C GLY A 196 -4.94 13.02 -12.60
N LYS A 197 -5.59 11.87 -12.83
CA LYS A 197 -6.23 11.01 -11.83
C LYS A 197 -5.57 9.64 -11.85
N PHE A 198 -5.43 9.06 -10.66
CA PHE A 198 -4.92 7.71 -10.45
C PHE A 198 -5.83 6.97 -9.47
N ASN A 199 -5.95 5.67 -9.65
CA ASN A 199 -6.78 4.81 -8.82
C ASN A 199 -6.03 4.29 -7.58
N SER A 200 -4.69 4.34 -7.58
CA SER A 200 -3.87 3.94 -6.43
C SER A 200 -2.49 4.62 -6.41
N LEU A 201 -1.84 4.63 -5.24
CA LEU A 201 -0.45 5.11 -5.11
C LEU A 201 0.54 4.26 -5.92
N VAL A 202 0.21 2.99 -6.15
CA VAL A 202 1.02 2.07 -6.97
C VAL A 202 1.00 2.50 -8.42
N GLU A 203 -0.19 2.78 -8.97
CA GLU A 203 -0.33 3.29 -10.34
C GLU A 203 0.43 4.61 -10.51
N LEU A 204 0.29 5.52 -9.54
CA LEU A 204 1.03 6.78 -9.51
C LEU A 204 2.55 6.55 -9.54
N ALA A 205 3.05 5.62 -8.72
CA ALA A 205 4.48 5.30 -8.64
C ALA A 205 5.06 4.61 -9.90
N MET A 206 4.23 4.28 -10.89
CA MET A 206 4.66 3.68 -12.16
C MET A 206 4.79 4.71 -13.31
N VAL A 207 4.41 5.96 -13.10
CA VAL A 207 4.38 7.00 -14.14
C VAL A 207 5.42 8.08 -13.85
N GLU A 208 6.17 8.53 -14.85
CA GLU A 208 7.08 9.68 -14.70
C GLU A 208 6.29 11.01 -14.74
N PRO A 209 6.70 12.06 -13.99
CA PRO A 209 7.89 12.13 -13.11
C PRO A 209 7.65 11.60 -11.68
N TYR A 210 6.48 11.04 -11.41
CA TYR A 210 6.06 10.61 -10.06
C TYR A 210 6.93 9.48 -9.51
N ALA A 211 7.23 8.47 -10.34
CA ALA A 211 8.02 7.30 -9.99
C ALA A 211 9.37 7.69 -9.35
N LYS A 212 10.16 8.52 -10.05
CA LYS A 212 11.47 9.01 -9.58
C LYS A 212 11.38 9.82 -8.28
N ASN A 213 10.37 10.69 -8.16
CA ASN A 213 10.19 11.51 -6.97
C ASN A 213 9.77 10.70 -5.75
N ILE A 214 8.87 9.75 -5.96
CA ILE A 214 8.45 8.80 -4.94
C ILE A 214 9.67 7.98 -4.49
N GLU A 215 10.48 7.45 -5.40
CA GLU A 215 11.72 6.72 -5.08
C GLU A 215 12.72 7.54 -4.25
N ASN A 216 12.92 8.81 -4.59
CA ASN A 216 13.78 9.70 -3.81
C ASN A 216 13.26 9.88 -2.37
N ASN A 217 11.93 10.01 -2.20
CA ASN A 217 11.29 10.11 -0.89
C ASN A 217 11.37 8.79 -0.11
N PHE A 218 11.28 7.63 -0.78
CA PHE A 218 11.57 6.32 -0.17
C PHE A 218 12.97 6.30 0.45
N ASN A 219 13.97 6.82 -0.26
CA ASN A 219 15.37 6.78 0.17
C ASN A 219 15.71 7.76 1.30
N SER A 220 15.07 8.93 1.34
CA SER A 220 15.33 9.95 2.37
C SER A 220 14.68 9.62 3.72
N GLY A 221 13.67 8.74 3.73
CA GLY A 221 12.83 8.46 4.89
C GLY A 221 11.94 9.63 5.31
N LYS A 222 11.90 10.71 4.51
CA LYS A 222 11.09 11.90 4.74
C LYS A 222 10.25 12.20 3.51
N THR A 223 8.99 12.57 3.72
CA THR A 223 8.08 12.93 2.65
C THR A 223 7.36 14.21 3.00
N LEU A 224 7.57 15.25 2.21
CA LEU A 224 6.82 16.49 2.35
C LEU A 224 5.33 16.21 2.12
N VAL A 225 4.49 16.63 3.05
CA VAL A 225 3.02 16.64 2.86
C VAL A 225 2.63 17.96 2.23
N THR A 226 2.94 19.07 2.90
CA THR A 226 2.55 20.42 2.47
C THR A 226 3.34 21.49 3.23
N LYS A 227 3.36 22.70 2.67
CA LYS A 227 3.66 23.94 3.41
C LYS A 227 2.41 24.82 3.47
N GLY A 228 2.29 25.68 4.47
CA GLY A 228 1.16 26.60 4.55
C GLY A 228 1.22 27.56 5.73
N LEU A 229 0.51 28.68 5.61
CA LEU A 229 0.42 29.71 6.65
C LEU A 229 -0.64 29.37 7.70
N LEU A 230 -0.27 29.47 8.97
CA LEU A 230 -1.18 29.39 10.12
C LEU A 230 -0.77 30.46 11.14
N ASN A 231 -1.68 31.35 11.51
CA ASN A 231 -1.40 32.48 12.42
C ASN A 231 -0.17 33.29 12.00
N ASP A 232 -0.10 33.67 10.72
CA ASP A 232 0.97 34.46 10.09
C ASP A 232 2.37 33.80 10.11
N LYS A 233 2.45 32.50 10.42
CA LYS A 233 3.67 31.70 10.36
C LYS A 233 3.55 30.61 9.32
N GLU A 234 4.62 30.39 8.54
CA GLU A 234 4.67 29.28 7.58
C GLU A 234 5.12 28.00 8.28
N TYR A 235 4.32 26.94 8.19
CA TYR A 235 4.65 25.63 8.70
C TYR A 235 4.86 24.64 7.56
N THR A 236 5.86 23.79 7.72
CA THR A 236 6.10 22.61 6.88
C THR A 236 5.60 21.38 7.61
N ILE A 237 4.84 20.54 6.91
CA ILE A 237 4.35 19.25 7.40
C ILE A 237 5.02 18.16 6.59
N GLN A 238 5.65 17.19 7.26
CA GLN A 238 6.25 16.03 6.62
C GLN A 238 5.93 14.73 7.34
N LEU A 239 5.90 13.64 6.59
CA LEU A 239 5.89 12.29 7.14
C LEU A 239 7.31 11.77 7.23
N LYS A 240 7.58 11.03 8.30
CA LYS A 240 8.82 10.30 8.49
C LYS A 240 8.55 8.81 8.51
N ASN A 241 9.37 8.06 7.79
CA ASN A 241 9.34 6.62 7.65
C ASN A 241 8.06 6.03 7.00
N PHE A 242 7.19 6.85 6.40
CA PHE A 242 5.92 6.39 5.83
C PHE A 242 6.13 5.33 4.74
N PHE A 243 7.13 5.55 3.89
CA PHE A 243 7.44 4.68 2.76
C PHE A 243 8.47 3.57 3.09
N ASN A 244 8.81 3.30 4.35
CA ASN A 244 9.82 2.27 4.65
C ASN A 244 9.37 0.83 4.36
N ASN A 245 8.08 0.61 4.03
CA ASN A 245 7.46 -0.69 3.75
C ASN A 245 7.74 -1.75 4.84
N ASP A 246 7.78 -1.31 6.10
CA ASP A 246 8.02 -2.16 7.26
C ASP A 246 6.91 -1.93 8.30
N PRO A 247 6.09 -2.95 8.62
CA PRO A 247 5.01 -2.83 9.59
C PRO A 247 5.50 -2.56 11.02
N SER A 248 6.77 -2.83 11.34
CA SER A 248 7.36 -2.55 12.65
C SER A 248 7.82 -1.10 12.80
N THR A 249 7.97 -0.39 11.68
CA THR A 249 8.49 0.97 11.67
C THR A 249 7.45 1.96 12.15
N GLN A 250 7.83 2.83 13.10
CA GLN A 250 6.98 3.91 13.55
C GLN A 250 7.01 5.07 12.55
N VAL A 251 5.83 5.41 12.03
CA VAL A 251 5.61 6.62 11.23
C VAL A 251 5.33 7.81 12.14
N PHE A 252 5.95 8.95 11.82
CA PHE A 252 5.72 10.21 12.52
C PHE A 252 5.21 11.27 11.54
N ILE A 253 4.42 12.20 12.06
CA ILE A 253 4.08 13.45 11.36
C ILE A 253 4.84 14.55 12.07
N GLU A 254 5.79 15.16 11.38
CA GLU A 254 6.61 16.26 11.89
C GLU A 254 6.05 17.57 11.32
N VAL A 255 5.84 18.56 12.18
CA VAL A 255 5.42 19.92 11.81
C VAL A 255 6.45 20.88 12.36
N PHE A 256 6.97 21.75 11.50
CA PHE A 256 7.97 22.71 11.92
C PHE A 256 7.86 24.02 11.17
N ASN A 257 8.26 25.10 11.84
CA ASN A 257 8.44 26.42 11.26
C ASN A 257 9.94 26.71 11.23
N GLU A 258 10.44 27.06 10.04
CA GLU A 258 11.84 27.46 9.82
C GLU A 258 11.91 28.97 9.64
N GLU A 259 12.75 29.63 10.43
CA GLU A 259 13.13 31.03 10.23
C GLU A 259 14.65 31.09 10.14
N ASN A 260 15.18 31.72 9.07
CA ASN A 260 16.64 31.83 8.84
C ASN A 260 17.38 30.47 8.85
N ASN A 261 16.77 29.41 8.29
CA ASN A 261 17.30 28.04 8.27
C ASN A 261 17.44 27.38 9.66
N GLU A 262 16.79 27.91 10.69
CA GLU A 262 16.68 27.26 11.99
C GLU A 262 15.22 26.88 12.29
N SER A 263 14.99 25.66 12.75
CA SER A 263 13.66 25.26 13.23
C SER A 263 13.35 26.00 14.53
N LYS A 264 12.42 26.96 14.48
CA LYS A 264 11.99 27.75 15.65
C LYS A 264 10.92 27.03 16.45
N GLU A 265 10.03 26.32 15.75
CA GLU A 265 8.99 25.49 16.36
C GLU A 265 9.03 24.10 15.74
N TYR A 266 8.85 23.08 16.57
CA TYR A 266 8.86 21.68 16.15
C TYR A 266 7.85 20.88 16.96
N TYR A 267 6.95 20.21 16.24
CA TYR A 267 5.95 19.31 16.78
C TYR A 267 6.09 17.96 16.11
N GLN A 268 5.95 16.89 16.89
CA GLN A 268 6.00 15.53 16.38
C GLN A 268 4.80 14.75 16.90
N TYR A 269 3.97 14.30 15.98
CA TYR A 269 2.79 13.49 16.25
C TYR A 269 3.11 12.03 15.98
N LYS A 270 2.83 11.16 16.96
CA LYS A 270 3.10 9.72 16.87
C LYS A 270 1.94 8.93 16.27
N SER A 271 0.80 9.58 16.12
CA SER A 271 -0.39 9.03 15.52
C SER A 271 -1.13 10.08 14.69
N LYS A 272 -1.86 9.60 13.68
CA LYS A 272 -2.75 10.43 12.87
C LYS A 272 -3.86 11.06 13.71
N GLU A 273 -4.36 10.34 14.71
CA GLU A 273 -5.34 10.81 15.70
C GLU A 273 -4.86 12.08 16.42
N GLU A 274 -3.64 12.07 16.96
CA GLU A 274 -3.06 13.26 17.61
C GLU A 274 -2.92 14.43 16.64
N PHE A 275 -2.47 14.16 15.41
CA PHE A 275 -2.32 15.20 14.39
C PHE A 275 -3.66 15.80 13.95
N ASN A 276 -4.71 14.98 13.80
CA ASN A 276 -6.04 15.44 13.38
C ASN A 276 -6.72 16.34 14.42
N GLN A 277 -6.30 16.27 15.69
CA GLN A 277 -6.74 17.17 16.75
C GLN A 277 -5.91 18.47 16.82
N SER A 278 -4.81 18.55 16.07
CA SER A 278 -3.96 19.73 16.03
C SER A 278 -4.51 20.81 15.07
N PRO A 279 -4.17 22.09 15.26
CA PRO A 279 -4.57 23.14 14.33
C PRO A 279 -3.92 23.00 12.94
N PHE A 280 -2.78 22.29 12.86
CA PHE A 280 -2.02 22.08 11.62
C PHE A 280 -2.72 21.16 10.62
N VAL A 281 -3.70 20.35 11.07
CA VAL A 281 -4.45 19.45 10.17
C VAL A 281 -5.12 20.23 9.03
N SER A 282 -5.57 21.44 9.32
CA SER A 282 -6.23 22.34 8.36
C SER A 282 -5.36 22.64 7.13
N LEU A 283 -4.04 22.68 7.30
CA LEU A 283 -3.09 22.93 6.22
C LEU A 283 -3.01 21.77 5.22
N THR A 284 -3.49 20.57 5.59
CA THR A 284 -3.47 19.40 4.70
C THR A 284 -4.67 19.33 3.76
N TYR A 285 -5.60 20.29 3.82
CA TYR A 285 -6.79 20.30 2.98
C TYR A 285 -6.79 21.48 2.02
N ARG A 286 -7.46 21.32 0.87
CA ARG A 286 -7.62 22.36 -0.14
C ARG A 286 -9.11 22.57 -0.38
N LYS A 287 -9.54 23.83 -0.29
CA LYS A 287 -10.92 24.23 -0.60
C LYS A 287 -11.08 24.45 -2.10
#